data_AF-A0A822EJP1-F1
#
_entry.id   AF-A0A822EJP1-F1
#
_cell.length_a   1.000
_cell.length_b   1.000
_cell.length_c   1.000
_cell.angle_alpha   90.00
_cell.angle_beta   90.00
_cell.angle_gamma   90.00
#
_symmetry.space_group_name_H-M   'P 1'
#
loop_
_entity.id
_entity.type
_entity.pdbx_description
1 polymer ?
#
loop_
_entity_poly.entity_id
_entity_poly.type
_entity_poly.pdbx_seq_one_letter_code
_entity_poly.pdbx_strand_id
1 'polypeptide(L)'
;ATSLVGYNDDYLLRAVQQSLSETALTWYIQTHQEQPVSTWAQFKQLFLSRFRTPEKIESLHGCLRTLWQGDNEPTADYFER
;
A
#
# COMPACT_ATOMS: atom_id res chain seq x y z
N ALA A 1 -4.50 -2.40 -32.82
CA ALA A 1 -3.55 -1.72 -31.90
C ALA A 1 -4.28 -1.46 -30.60
N THR A 2 -4.06 -2.32 -29.60
CA THR A 2 -4.68 -2.18 -28.27
C THR A 2 -3.89 -1.11 -27.54
N SER A 3 -4.39 0.12 -27.56
CA SER A 3 -3.79 1.21 -26.79
C SER A 3 -3.90 0.84 -25.31
N LEU A 4 -2.77 0.60 -24.65
CA LEU A 4 -2.69 0.51 -23.19
C LEU A 4 -3.00 1.91 -22.65
N VAL A 5 -4.29 2.24 -22.50
CA VAL A 5 -4.73 3.51 -21.92
C VAL A 5 -4.41 3.44 -20.44
N GLY A 6 -3.20 3.86 -20.08
CA GLY A 6 -2.86 4.14 -18.69
C GLY A 6 -3.74 5.26 -18.17
N TYR A 7 -4.21 5.12 -16.92
CA TYR A 7 -4.89 6.21 -16.24
C TYR A 7 -3.95 7.42 -16.11
N ASN A 8 -4.46 8.62 -16.35
CA ASN A 8 -3.71 9.86 -16.11
C ASN A 8 -3.42 10.02 -14.61
N ASP A 9 -2.24 10.55 -14.27
CA ASP A 9 -1.79 10.81 -12.90
C ASP A 9 -2.82 11.61 -12.08
N ASP A 10 -3.43 12.63 -12.67
CA ASP A 10 -4.47 13.43 -12.01
C ASP A 10 -5.67 12.59 -11.56
N TYR A 11 -6.06 11.62 -12.37
CA TYR A 11 -7.15 10.72 -12.04
C TYR A 11 -6.76 9.80 -10.88
N LEU A 12 -5.57 9.21 -10.94
CA LEU A 12 -5.05 8.30 -9.90
C LEU A 12 -4.88 9.00 -8.56
N LEU A 13 -4.36 10.23 -8.56
CA LEU A 13 -4.15 11.03 -7.35
C LEU A 13 -5.47 11.45 -6.69
N ARG A 14 -6.52 11.72 -7.48
CA ARG A 14 -7.86 11.96 -6.94
C ARG A 14 -8.50 10.70 -6.38
N ALA A 15 -8.40 9.58 -7.10
CA ALA A 15 -8.97 8.31 -6.67
C ALA A 15 -8.31 7.78 -5.39
N VAL A 16 -6.97 7.91 -5.28
CA VAL A 16 -6.27 7.42 -4.10
C VAL A 16 -6.64 8.22 -2.85
N GLN A 17 -6.87 9.53 -2.96
CA GLN A 17 -7.27 10.35 -1.82
C GLN A 17 -8.59 9.87 -1.20
N GLN A 18 -9.50 9.33 -2.01
CA GLN A 18 -10.77 8.74 -1.53
C GLN A 18 -10.58 7.33 -0.94
N SER A 19 -9.49 6.65 -1.28
CA SER A 19 -9.19 5.28 -0.86
C SER A 19 -8.35 5.21 0.42
N LEU A 20 -7.64 6.29 0.76
CA LEU A 20 -6.86 6.37 1.99
C LEU A 20 -7.77 6.59 3.19
N SER A 21 -7.53 5.83 4.26
CA SER A 21 -8.23 5.99 5.54
C SER A 21 -7.29 6.48 6.64
N GLU A 22 -7.87 7.18 7.61
CA GLU A 22 -7.26 7.55 8.89
C GLU A 22 -5.81 8.08 8.76
N THR A 23 -4.85 7.35 9.34
CA THR A 23 -3.43 7.68 9.40
C THR A 23 -2.83 7.90 8.01
N ALA A 24 -3.25 7.12 7.01
CA ALA A 24 -2.71 7.23 5.66
C ALA A 24 -3.23 8.47 4.94
N LEU A 25 -4.49 8.84 5.18
CA LEU A 25 -5.07 10.08 4.65
C LEU A 25 -4.45 11.30 5.32
N THR A 26 -4.31 11.31 6.64
CA THR A 26 -3.66 12.40 7.38
C THR A 26 -2.22 12.61 6.91
N TRP A 27 -1.45 11.53 6.78
CA TRP A 27 -0.10 11.57 6.24
C TRP A 27 -0.06 12.16 4.82
N TYR A 28 -0.97 11.73 3.94
CA TYR A 28 -1.00 12.20 2.57
C TYR A 28 -1.29 13.70 2.50
N ILE A 29 -2.28 14.19 3.26
CA ILE A 29 -2.62 15.62 3.32
C ILE A 29 -1.42 16.46 3.81
N GLN A 30 -0.74 16.03 4.87
CA GLN A 30 0.43 16.73 5.41
C GLN A 30 1.58 16.74 4.41
N THR A 31 1.89 15.58 3.82
CA THR A 31 2.96 15.45 2.82
C THR A 31 2.67 16.33 1.60
N HIS A 32 1.42 16.40 1.16
CA HIS A 32 1.03 17.24 0.01
C HIS A 32 1.14 18.74 0.29
N GLN A 33 0.99 19.16 1.55
CA GLN A 33 1.17 20.56 1.98
C GLN A 33 2.65 20.96 1.96
N GLU A 34 3.54 20.05 2.38
CA GLU A 34 4.98 20.30 2.42
C GLU A 34 5.63 20.16 1.02
N GLN A 35 5.22 19.13 0.28
CA GLN A 35 5.70 18.81 -1.05
C GLN A 35 4.54 18.34 -1.92
N PRO A 36 4.03 19.18 -2.84
CA PRO A 36 2.97 18.79 -3.76
C PRO A 36 3.34 17.52 -4.53
N VAL A 37 2.46 16.51 -4.48
CA VAL A 37 2.67 15.24 -5.17
C VAL A 37 1.90 15.31 -6.49
N SER A 38 2.62 15.50 -7.60
CA SER A 38 2.01 15.73 -8.92
C SER A 38 1.96 14.50 -9.82
N THR A 39 2.64 13.42 -9.44
CA THR A 39 2.69 12.18 -10.25
C THR A 39 2.35 10.96 -9.41
N TRP A 40 1.75 9.95 -10.04
CA TRP A 40 1.46 8.69 -9.38
C TRP A 40 2.73 7.95 -8.94
N ALA A 41 3.80 8.08 -9.71
CA ALA A 41 5.10 7.49 -9.39
C ALA A 41 5.66 8.06 -8.07
N GLN A 42 5.65 9.38 -7.91
CA GLN A 42 6.10 10.04 -6.70
C GLN A 42 5.24 9.66 -5.49
N PHE A 43 3.91 9.62 -5.65
CA PHE A 43 3.00 9.15 -4.59
C PHE A 43 3.40 7.75 -4.10
N LYS A 44 3.57 6.78 -5.03
CA LYS A 44 3.93 5.41 -4.67
C LYS A 44 5.25 5.34 -3.91
N GLN A 45 6.27 6.08 -4.36
CA GLN A 45 7.57 6.08 -3.69
C GLN A 45 7.47 6.59 -2.25
N LEU A 46 6.78 7.72 -2.05
CA LEU A 46 6.58 8.31 -0.71
C LEU A 46 5.71 7.42 0.18
N PHE A 47 4.66 6.83 -0.38
CA PHE A 47 3.77 5.94 0.36
C PHE A 47 4.53 4.68 0.83
N LEU A 48 5.27 4.05 -0.07
CA LEU A 48 6.05 2.85 0.27
C LEU A 48 7.17 3.18 1.26
N SER A 49 7.88 4.29 1.11
CA SER A 49 8.92 4.65 2.08
C SER A 49 8.34 4.90 3.49
N ARG A 50 7.14 5.48 3.59
CA ARG A 50 6.48 5.74 4.87
C ARG A 50 5.90 4.49 5.53
N PHE A 51 5.22 3.65 4.75
CA PHE A 51 4.38 2.56 5.29
C PHE A 51 5.00 1.18 5.14
N ARG A 52 5.94 0.99 4.21
CA ARG A 52 6.62 -0.27 3.92
C ARG A 52 8.11 -0.16 4.22
N THR A 53 8.44 0.00 5.50
CA THR A 53 9.83 0.11 5.96
C THR A 53 10.51 -1.27 6.03
N PRO A 54 11.84 -1.36 5.94
CA PRO A 54 12.58 -2.62 6.07
C PRO A 54 12.20 -3.40 7.34
N GLU A 55 12.02 -2.70 8.47
CA GLU A 55 11.67 -3.32 9.75
C GLU A 55 10.27 -3.95 9.71
N LYS A 56 9.31 -3.31 9.03
CA LYS A 56 7.98 -3.89 8.82
C LYS A 56 8.01 -5.09 7.89
N ILE A 57 8.87 -5.06 6.87
CA ILE A 57 9.07 -6.20 5.96
C ILE A 57 9.69 -7.37 6.74
N GLU A 58 10.71 -7.12 7.55
CA GLU A 58 11.36 -8.12 8.39
C GLU A 58 10.39 -8.70 9.43
N SER A 59 9.58 -7.86 10.07
CA SER A 59 8.54 -8.28 11.00
C SER A 59 7.50 -9.17 10.32
N LEU A 60 7.01 -8.79 9.12
CA LEU A 60 6.11 -9.61 8.32
C LEU A 60 6.75 -10.96 7.97
N HIS A 61 8.00 -10.98 7.51
CA HIS A 61 8.73 -12.21 7.23
C HIS A 61 8.89 -13.08 8.49
N GLY A 62 9.11 -12.46 9.65
CA GLY A 62 9.13 -13.13 10.95
C GLY A 62 7.80 -13.81 11.23
N CYS A 63 6.68 -13.08 11.15
CA CYS A 63 5.34 -13.61 11.33
C CYS A 63 5.06 -14.79 10.39
N LEU A 64 5.40 -14.67 9.11
CA LEU A 64 5.22 -15.74 8.11
C LEU A 64 6.02 -16.99 8.43
N ARG A 65 7.27 -16.87 8.91
CA ARG A 65 8.08 -18.04 9.31
C ARG A 65 7.48 -18.78 10.51
N THR A 66 6.78 -18.06 11.37
CA THR A 66 6.10 -18.62 12.54
C THR A 66 4.64 -18.98 12.27
N LEU A 67 4.16 -18.75 11.04
CA LEU A 67 2.78 -18.98 10.64
C LEU A 67 2.58 -20.46 10.30
N TRP A 68 2.17 -21.25 11.28
CA TRP A 68 1.82 -22.65 11.07
C TRP A 68 0.31 -22.80 10.90
N GLN A 69 -0.08 -23.72 10.01
CA GLN A 69 -1.48 -24.15 9.91
C GLN A 69 -1.82 -24.93 11.17
N GLY A 70 -2.93 -24.59 11.82
CA GLY A 70 -3.39 -25.33 12.99
C GLY A 70 -3.86 -26.74 12.64
N ASP A 71 -3.78 -27.69 13.59
CA ASP A 71 -4.14 -29.10 13.37
C ASP A 71 -5.57 -29.32 12.86
N ASN A 72 -6.48 -28.38 13.14
CA ASN A 72 -7.88 -28.42 12.72
C ASN A 72 -8.27 -27.24 11.80
N GLU A 73 -7.30 -26.47 11.30
CA GLU A 73 -7.54 -25.31 10.43
C GLU A 73 -7.73 -25.77 8.97
N PRO A 74 -8.83 -25.40 8.30
CA PRO A 74 -8.99 -25.64 6.87
C PRO A 74 -7.88 -24.98 6.05
N THR A 75 -7.42 -25.65 5.01
CA THR A 75 -6.31 -25.14 4.18
C THR A 75 -6.66 -23.84 3.48
N ALA A 76 -7.91 -23.65 3.04
CA ALA A 76 -8.36 -22.40 2.44
C ALA A 76 -8.17 -21.21 3.40
N ASP A 77 -8.65 -21.35 4.63
CA ASP A 77 -8.57 -20.33 5.68
C ASP A 77 -7.13 -19.98 6.05
N TYR A 78 -6.23 -20.98 6.07
CA TYR A 78 -4.79 -20.74 6.31
C TYR A 78 -4.14 -19.90 5.20
N PHE A 79 -4.49 -20.12 3.93
CA PHE A 79 -3.93 -19.38 2.80
C PHE A 79 -4.55 -17.98 2.62
N GLU A 80 -5.73 -17.71 3.20
CA GLU A 80 -6.38 -16.39 3.14
C GLU A 80 -5.83 -15.38 4.18
N ARG A 81 -5.01 -15.83 5.15
CA ARG A 81 -4.37 -14.99 6.18
C ARG A 81 -3.13 -14.23 5.67
#